data_AF-A0A497C1N3-F1
#
_entry.id   AF-A0A497C1N3-F1
#
_cell.length_a   1.000
_cell.length_b   1.000
_cell.length_c   1.000
_cell.angle_alpha   90.00
_cell.angle_beta   90.00
_cell.angle_gamma   90.00
#
_symmetry.space_group_name_H-M   'P 1'
#
loop_
_entity.id
_entity.type
_entity.pdbx_description
1 polymer ?
#
loop_
_entity_poly.entity_id
_entity_poly.type
_entity_poly.pdbx_seq_one_letter_code
_entity_poly.pdbx_strand_id
1 'polypeptide(L)'
;MDLEQLRGLTIYPHSVVDWNDTSFVLVRSGGEKYLSVLGDATGFEGQALGPDPESLRLCPLTSVNAAVLRERLPWLRPVPLGLRPSAGFGDRLGLATPGHVRAARRA
;
A
#
# COMPACT_ATOMS: atom_id res chain seq x y z
N MET A 1 10.45 3.85 10.45
CA MET A 1 10.99 3.01 9.37
C MET A 1 12.44 3.37 9.07
N ASP A 2 13.32 2.38 9.01
CA ASP A 2 14.67 2.55 8.46
C ASP A 2 14.66 2.40 6.93
N LEU A 3 14.87 3.51 6.21
CA LEU A 3 14.84 3.56 4.75
C LEU A 3 15.99 2.79 4.10
N GLU A 4 17.03 2.45 4.85
CA GLU A 4 18.16 1.65 4.40
C GLU A 4 17.73 0.28 3.88
N GLN A 5 16.67 -0.30 4.48
CA GLN A 5 16.12 -1.59 4.07
C GLN A 5 15.40 -1.53 2.71
N LEU A 6 15.07 -0.32 2.22
CA LEU A 6 14.43 -0.09 0.92
C LEU A 6 15.42 0.33 -0.18
N ARG A 7 16.73 0.25 0.08
CA ARG A 7 17.76 0.62 -0.90
C ARG A 7 17.58 -0.14 -2.21
N GLY A 8 17.69 0.61 -3.32
CA GLY A 8 17.49 0.07 -4.67
C GLY A 8 16.04 0.01 -5.14
N LEU A 9 15.06 0.30 -4.27
CA LEU A 9 13.65 0.38 -4.61
C LEU A 9 13.23 1.83 -4.85
N THR A 10 12.37 2.05 -5.84
CA THR A 10 11.72 3.36 -6.01
C THR A 10 10.55 3.46 -5.04
N ILE A 11 10.60 4.40 -4.11
CA ILE A 11 9.55 4.62 -3.09
C ILE A 11 8.48 5.55 -3.65
N TYR A 12 7.20 5.29 -3.36
CA TYR A 12 6.12 6.26 -3.55
C TYR A 12 5.93 7.06 -2.25
N PRO A 13 6.38 8.33 -2.16
CA PRO A 13 6.50 9.01 -0.86
C PRO A 13 5.15 9.17 -0.12
N HIS A 14 4.07 9.42 -0.85
CA HIS A 14 2.72 9.56 -0.28
C HIS A 14 2.05 8.22 0.10
N SER A 15 2.77 7.10 -0.02
CA SER A 15 2.28 5.78 0.39
C SER A 15 2.88 5.31 1.72
N VAL A 16 3.82 6.06 2.30
CA VAL A 16 4.41 5.73 3.59
C VAL A 16 3.37 5.91 4.69
N VAL A 17 3.08 4.83 5.40
CA VAL A 17 2.13 4.80 6.51
C VAL A 17 2.77 4.01 7.66
N ASP A 18 2.88 4.64 8.82
CA ASP A 18 3.21 3.95 10.07
C ASP A 18 1.92 3.73 10.86
N TRP A 19 1.65 2.48 11.26
CA TRP A 19 0.43 2.12 11.99
C TRP A 19 0.64 0.89 12.87
N ASN A 20 0.34 0.98 14.17
CA ASN A 20 0.50 -0.09 15.16
C ASN A 20 1.87 -0.79 15.07
N ASP A 21 2.95 -0.01 15.12
CA ASP A 21 4.34 -0.48 15.04
C ASP A 21 4.72 -1.20 13.73
N THR A 22 3.87 -1.12 12.70
CA THR A 22 4.15 -1.64 11.36
C THR A 22 4.18 -0.50 10.34
N SER A 23 5.23 -0.44 9.52
CA SER A 23 5.35 0.48 8.40
C SER A 23 4.92 -0.19 7.10
N PHE A 24 4.06 0.48 6.34
CA PHE A 24 3.58 0.07 5.02
C PHE A 24 4.04 1.08 3.97
N VAL A 25 4.61 0.59 2.87
CA VAL A 25 5.10 1.47 1.79
C VAL A 25 4.85 0.82 0.44
N LEU A 26 4.27 1.56 -0.50
CA LEU A 26 4.27 1.15 -1.89
C LEU A 26 5.64 1.45 -2.51
N VAL A 27 6.24 0.45 -3.14
CA VAL A 27 7.54 0.54 -3.80
C VAL A 27 7.48 0.00 -5.22
N ARG A 28 8.47 0.32 -6.05
CA ARG A 28 8.64 -0.22 -7.40
C ARG A 28 10.05 -0.79 -7.58
N SER A 29 10.14 -1.98 -8.14
CA SER A 29 11.37 -2.68 -8.52
C SER A 29 11.21 -3.28 -9.91
N GLY A 30 12.17 -3.06 -10.80
CA GLY A 30 12.13 -3.66 -12.15
C GLY A 30 10.89 -3.33 -12.99
N GLY A 31 10.21 -2.21 -12.71
CA GLY A 31 8.96 -1.82 -13.38
C GLY A 31 7.69 -2.27 -12.63
N GLU A 32 7.79 -3.28 -11.78
CA GLU A 32 6.68 -3.85 -11.01
C GLU A 32 6.51 -3.18 -9.65
N LYS A 33 5.28 -3.11 -9.16
CA LYS A 33 4.97 -2.53 -7.86
C LYS A 33 4.81 -3.61 -6.80
N TYR A 34 5.25 -3.28 -5.58
CA TYR A 34 5.13 -4.14 -4.41
C TYR A 34 4.67 -3.33 -3.21
N LEU A 35 3.98 -3.99 -2.28
CA LEU A 35 3.78 -3.48 -0.93
C LEU A 35 4.96 -3.95 -0.08
N SER A 36 5.65 -3.01 0.53
CA SER A 36 6.64 -3.28 1.56
C SER A 36 5.99 -3.20 2.93
N VAL A 37 6.26 -4.17 3.79
CA VAL A 37 5.79 -4.23 5.19
C VAL A 37 7.00 -4.42 6.10
N LEU A 38 7.21 -3.52 7.05
CA LEU A 38 8.26 -3.61 8.08
C LEU A 38 7.60 -3.66 9.45
N GLY A 39 7.83 -4.72 10.23
CA GLY A 39 7.09 -5.00 11.48
C GLY A 39 6.21 -6.25 11.35
N ASP A 40 5.00 -6.23 11.90
CA ASP A 40 4.07 -7.38 11.82
C ASP A 40 3.56 -7.60 10.38
N ALA A 41 4.13 -8.60 9.72
CA ALA A 41 3.74 -9.05 8.39
C ALA A 41 2.77 -10.26 8.42
N THR A 42 2.16 -10.59 9.56
CA THR A 42 1.24 -11.73 9.69
C THR A 42 0.10 -11.63 8.69
N GLY A 43 -0.12 -12.71 7.93
CA GLY A 43 -1.15 -12.81 6.89
C GLY A 43 -0.75 -12.26 5.53
N PHE A 44 0.34 -11.48 5.42
CA PHE A 44 0.85 -11.06 4.12
C PHE A 44 1.63 -12.19 3.43
N GLU A 45 1.36 -12.37 2.15
CA GLU A 45 2.11 -13.23 1.23
C GLU A 45 3.24 -12.42 0.58
N GLY A 46 4.47 -12.91 0.65
CA GLY A 46 5.61 -12.19 0.07
C GLY A 46 6.96 -12.75 0.49
N GLN A 47 8.02 -12.15 -0.04
CA GLN A 47 9.40 -12.52 0.28
C GLN A 47 9.93 -11.68 1.43
N ALA A 48 10.54 -12.31 2.43
CA ALA A 48 11.31 -11.60 3.45
C ALA A 48 12.69 -11.20 2.89
N LEU A 49 13.07 -9.94 3.08
CA LEU A 49 14.39 -9.40 2.78
C LEU A 49 15.19 -9.26 4.07
N GLY A 50 15.54 -10.40 4.66
CA GLY A 50 16.32 -10.50 5.88
C GLY A 50 16.03 -11.80 6.64
N PRO A 51 16.90 -12.19 7.58
CA PRO A 51 16.76 -13.44 8.32
C PRO A 51 15.72 -13.36 9.45
N ASP A 52 15.42 -12.16 9.95
CA ASP A 52 14.58 -11.97 11.14
C ASP A 52 13.08 -11.94 10.79
N PRO A 53 12.19 -12.39 11.67
CA PRO A 53 10.74 -12.33 11.46
C PRO A 53 10.21 -10.91 11.19
N GLU A 54 10.83 -9.89 11.81
CA GLU A 54 10.52 -8.46 11.65
C GLU A 54 11.20 -7.82 10.42
N SER A 55 11.99 -8.60 9.67
CA SER A 55 12.60 -8.13 8.42
C SER A 55 11.54 -7.68 7.43
N LEU A 56 11.92 -6.70 6.62
CA LEU A 56 11.13 -6.18 5.52
C LEU A 56 10.50 -7.31 4.68
N ARG A 57 9.18 -7.30 4.52
CA ARG A 57 8.43 -8.18 3.62
C ARG A 57 8.12 -7.42 2.34
N LEU A 58 8.54 -7.94 1.19
CA LEU A 58 8.07 -7.49 -0.12
C LEU A 58 6.91 -8.37 -0.59
N CYS A 59 5.73 -7.77 -0.63
CA CYS A 59 4.47 -8.42 -0.95
C CYS A 59 4.02 -8.03 -2.37
N PRO A 60 3.73 -8.98 -3.27
CA PRO A 60 3.08 -8.66 -4.55
C PRO A 60 1.69 -8.04 -4.32
N LEU A 61 1.23 -7.24 -5.28
CA LEU A 61 -0.08 -6.55 -5.19
C LEU A 61 -1.26 -7.48 -5.53
N THR A 62 -1.42 -8.54 -4.74
CA THR A 62 -2.52 -9.51 -4.88
C THR A 62 -3.77 -9.08 -4.11
N SER A 63 -4.90 -9.70 -4.42
CA SER A 63 -6.16 -9.48 -3.69
C SER A 63 -6.07 -9.90 -2.22
N VAL A 64 -5.30 -10.95 -1.91
CA VAL A 64 -5.03 -11.43 -0.55
C VAL A 64 -4.29 -10.37 0.26
N ASN A 65 -3.15 -9.88 -0.24
CA ASN A 65 -2.38 -8.83 0.42
C ASN A 65 -3.18 -7.53 0.57
N ALA A 66 -3.99 -7.19 -0.44
CA ALA A 66 -4.89 -6.04 -0.35
C ALA A 66 -5.98 -6.21 0.72
N ALA A 67 -6.48 -7.43 0.95
CA ALA A 67 -7.44 -7.72 2.01
C ALA A 67 -6.81 -7.56 3.39
N VAL A 68 -5.63 -8.15 3.62
CA VAL A 68 -4.88 -8.00 4.89
C VAL A 68 -4.55 -6.53 5.15
N LEU A 69 -4.12 -5.78 4.11
CA LEU A 69 -3.86 -4.35 4.25
C LEU A 69 -5.12 -3.56 4.67
N ARG A 70 -6.30 -3.91 4.14
CA ARG A 70 -7.58 -3.29 4.56
C ARG A 70 -8.00 -3.68 5.97
N GLU A 71 -7.55 -4.81 6.49
CA GLU A 71 -7.74 -5.18 7.90
C GLU A 71 -6.85 -4.37 8.83
N ARG A 72 -5.62 -4.08 8.41
CA ARG A 72 -4.66 -3.27 9.17
C ARG A 72 -4.96 -1.77 9.09
N LEU A 73 -5.37 -1.27 7.93
CA LEU A 73 -5.61 0.16 7.65
C LEU A 73 -7.10 0.39 7.30
N PRO A 74 -7.97 0.66 8.30
CA PRO A 74 -9.42 0.65 8.11
C PRO A 74 -9.94 1.67 7.08
N TRP A 75 -9.23 2.79 6.88
CA TRP A 75 -9.59 3.81 5.89
C TRP A 75 -9.43 3.35 4.44
N LEU A 76 -8.78 2.21 4.20
CA LEU A 76 -8.72 1.58 2.88
C LEU A 76 -9.96 0.73 2.56
N ARG A 77 -10.87 0.54 3.53
CA ARG A 77 -12.16 -0.10 3.31
C ARG A 77 -13.13 0.92 2.68
N PRO A 78 -13.84 0.56 1.61
CA PRO A 78 -14.89 1.42 1.06
C PRO A 78 -15.94 1.77 2.11
N VAL A 79 -16.37 3.04 2.14
CA VAL A 79 -17.43 3.51 3.03
C VAL A 79 -18.44 4.35 2.25
N PRO A 80 -19.72 4.36 2.65
CA PRO A 80 -20.70 5.27 2.08
C PRO A 80 -20.31 6.73 2.33
N LEU A 81 -20.51 7.60 1.34
CA LEU A 81 -20.29 9.05 1.50
C LEU A 81 -21.49 9.78 2.12
N GLY A 82 -22.66 9.13 2.23
CA GLY A 82 -23.90 9.76 2.66
C GLY A 82 -24.43 10.73 1.59
N LEU A 83 -24.88 11.91 2.01
CA LEU A 83 -25.43 12.94 1.12
C LEU A 83 -24.37 13.90 0.55
N ARG A 84 -23.08 13.62 0.77
CA ARG A 84 -21.98 14.45 0.23
C ARG A 84 -21.90 14.30 -1.29
N PRO A 85 -21.53 15.36 -2.04
CA PRO A 85 -21.25 15.25 -3.47
C PRO A 85 -20.27 14.12 -3.77
N SER A 86 -20.54 13.39 -4.85
CA SER A 86 -19.72 12.27 -5.27
C SER A 86 -19.57 12.26 -6.79
N ALA A 87 -18.48 11.65 -7.26
CA ALA A 87 -18.20 11.42 -8.67
C ALA A 87 -17.73 9.98 -8.87
N GLY A 88 -18.21 9.33 -9.94
CA GLY A 88 -17.78 7.98 -10.30
C GLY A 88 -16.40 8.00 -10.97
N PHE A 89 -15.43 7.31 -10.37
CA PHE A 89 -14.06 7.21 -10.85
C PHE A 89 -13.79 5.84 -11.50
N GLY A 90 -14.48 5.55 -12.61
CA GLY A 90 -14.35 4.28 -13.33
C GLY A 90 -12.92 4.04 -13.85
N ASP A 91 -12.40 2.82 -13.63
CA ASP A 91 -11.04 2.44 -14.02
C ASP A 91 -11.05 1.01 -14.60
N ARG A 92 -11.11 0.89 -15.93
CA ARG A 92 -11.20 -0.42 -16.61
C ARG A 92 -9.88 -1.20 -16.62
N LEU A 93 -8.76 -0.52 -16.37
CA LEU A 93 -7.42 -1.09 -16.46
C LEU A 93 -6.71 -1.21 -15.10
N GLY A 94 -7.26 -0.59 -14.05
CA GLY A 94 -6.67 -0.55 -12.71
C GLY A 94 -5.47 0.40 -12.58
N LEU A 95 -5.28 1.32 -13.54
CA LEU A 95 -4.11 2.20 -13.61
C LEU A 95 -4.43 3.66 -13.29
N ALA A 96 -5.69 4.07 -13.41
CA ALA A 96 -6.12 5.46 -13.28
C ALA A 96 -6.30 5.91 -11.82
N THR A 97 -6.52 4.97 -10.90
CA THR A 97 -6.81 5.23 -9.47
C THR A 97 -5.88 6.26 -8.80
N PRO A 98 -4.54 6.22 -8.95
CA PRO A 98 -3.68 7.25 -8.36
C PRO A 98 -3.95 8.65 -8.90
N GLY A 99 -4.31 8.77 -10.19
CA GLY A 99 -4.72 10.02 -10.81
C GLY A 99 -6.05 10.53 -10.27
N HIS A 100 -7.03 9.64 -10.12
CA HIS A 100 -8.34 9.95 -9.52
C HIS A 100 -8.19 10.54 -8.11
N VAL A 101 -7.36 9.92 -7.26
CA VAL A 101 -7.09 10.43 -5.89
C VAL A 101 -6.47 11.83 -5.93
N ARG A 102 -5.52 12.09 -6.84
CA ARG A 102 -4.90 13.42 -6.96
C ARG A 102 -5.89 14.48 -7.44
N ALA A 103 -6.78 14.13 -8.37
CA ALA A 103 -7.82 15.04 -8.83
C ALA A 103 -8.80 15.38 -7.70
N ALA A 104 -9.30 14.37 -6.98
CA ALA A 104 -10.24 14.56 -5.87
C ALA A 104 -9.66 15.42 -4.72
N ARG A 105 -8.34 15.34 -4.46
CA ARG A 105 -7.67 16.17 -3.45
C ARG A 105 -7.56 17.66 -3.82
N ARG A 106 -7.77 18.02 -5.09
CA ARG A 106 -7.68 19.39 -5.60
C ARG A 106 -9.06 20.00 -5.91
N ALA A 107 -10.12 19.19 -5.79
CA ALA A 107 -11.49 19.58 -6.08
C ALA A 107 -12.15 20.31 -4.91
#